data_AF-A0A3M1FJ08-F1
#
_entry.id   AF-A0A3M1FJ08-F1
#
_cell.length_a   1.000
_cell.length_b   1.000
_cell.length_c   1.000
_cell.angle_alpha   90.00
_cell.angle_beta   90.00
_cell.angle_gamma   90.00
#
_symmetry.space_group_name_H-M   'P 1'
#
loop_
_entity.id
_entity.type
_entity.pdbx_description
1 polymer ?
#
loop_
_entity_poly.entity_id
_entity_poly.type
_entity_poly.pdbx_seq_one_letter_code
_entity_poly.pdbx_strand_id
1 'polypeptide(L)'
;MSRPPLAFMRLKRLFDEGAELTLDEIAMRLDISERHVRRVVQALVEHGTPVMHRRRGKRRVYFVPEAQRETTLQQISLTEEEVLALTVAVEAARATLAATPLGAPLEHAFSKLIRELAPNVYSFSLEDLPSHWHFGSSGITPVDTDIFQTLSRAIEERRTVLIDYHTASNNVLSRNRRIDPLMFGMPGGSWLVVAWCHRRRAIRDFAIAGIRAIRPTNSFFSPPDGFDPALYFRDRFGSLAGEVLTVRLLVEADRAPYFERK
;
A
#
# COMPACT_ATOMS: atom_id res chain seq x y z
N MET A 1 9.12 22.27 25.74
CA MET A 1 8.75 21.29 26.79
C MET A 1 9.58 20.02 26.58
N SER A 2 10.16 19.46 27.64
CA SER A 2 11.01 18.26 27.54
C SER A 2 10.21 17.04 27.09
N ARG A 3 10.76 16.21 26.22
CA ARG A 3 10.13 14.96 25.75
C ARG A 3 9.83 14.07 26.96
N PRO A 4 8.60 13.56 27.13
CA PRO A 4 8.27 12.72 28.28
C PRO A 4 9.08 11.42 28.27
N PRO A 5 9.52 10.90 29.44
CA PRO A 5 10.32 9.68 29.52
C PRO A 5 9.64 8.46 28.88
N LEU A 6 10.40 7.52 28.33
CA LEU A 6 9.87 6.33 27.63
C LEU A 6 8.86 5.52 28.48
N ALA A 7 9.10 5.39 29.78
CA ALA A 7 8.20 4.69 30.71
C ALA A 7 6.83 5.37 30.84
N PHE A 8 6.78 6.71 30.74
CA PHE A 8 5.53 7.47 30.73
C PHE A 8 4.69 7.12 29.51
N MET A 9 5.28 7.19 28.32
CA MET A 9 4.57 6.88 27.06
C MET A 9 4.08 5.44 27.03
N ARG A 10 4.90 4.48 27.49
CA ARG A 10 4.51 3.06 27.53
C ARG A 10 3.39 2.79 28.52
N LEU A 11 3.42 3.39 29.71
CA LEU A 11 2.35 3.20 30.70
C LEU A 11 1.03 3.85 30.24
N LYS A 12 1.10 5.06 29.67
CA LYS A 12 -0.07 5.73 29.09
C LYS A 12 -0.75 4.85 28.05
N ARG A 13 0.04 4.31 27.10
CA ARG A 13 -0.44 3.40 26.06
C ARG A 13 -1.16 2.17 26.63
N LEU A 14 -0.60 1.53 27.65
CA LEU A 14 -1.25 0.38 28.28
C LEU A 14 -2.63 0.73 28.83
N PHE A 15 -2.77 1.89 29.47
CA PHE A 15 -4.08 2.33 29.99
C PHE A 15 -5.07 2.70 28.88
N ASP A 16 -4.59 3.33 27.82
CA ASP A 16 -5.42 3.70 26.66
C ASP A 16 -5.90 2.48 25.88
N GLU A 17 -5.11 1.40 25.85
CA GLU A 17 -5.50 0.07 25.33
C GLU A 17 -6.42 -0.71 26.30
N GLY A 18 -6.79 -0.11 27.44
CA GLY A 18 -7.73 -0.66 28.42
C GLY A 18 -7.10 -1.63 29.43
N ALA A 19 -5.77 -1.65 29.57
CA ALA A 19 -5.13 -2.47 30.58
C ALA A 19 -5.50 -1.99 31.99
N GLU A 20 -5.79 -2.96 32.86
CA GLU A 20 -5.96 -2.74 34.29
C GLU A 20 -4.91 -3.53 35.05
N LEU A 21 -3.96 -2.85 35.69
CA LEU A 21 -2.73 -3.49 36.17
C LEU A 21 -2.38 -3.09 37.60
N THR A 22 -1.81 -4.02 38.36
CA THR A 22 -1.20 -3.73 39.66
C THR A 22 0.19 -3.12 39.51
N LEU A 23 0.75 -2.54 40.59
CA LEU A 23 2.09 -1.96 40.55
C LEU A 23 3.17 -2.97 40.16
N ASP A 24 3.07 -4.21 40.65
CA ASP A 24 3.98 -5.30 40.32
C ASP A 24 3.87 -5.73 38.85
N GLU A 25 2.66 -5.77 38.31
CA GLU A 25 2.43 -6.07 36.88
C GLU A 25 3.00 -4.97 35.98
N ILE A 26 2.84 -3.70 36.35
CA ILE A 26 3.41 -2.57 35.61
C ILE A 26 4.94 -2.59 35.71
N ALA A 27 5.49 -2.81 36.91
CA ALA A 27 6.93 -2.89 37.15
C ALA A 27 7.59 -3.97 36.29
N MET A 28 6.98 -5.15 36.25
CA MET A 28 7.45 -6.28 35.45
C MET A 28 7.34 -6.03 33.94
N ARG A 29 6.23 -5.46 33.45
CA ARG A 29 6.04 -5.19 32.01
C ARG A 29 6.93 -4.09 31.47
N LEU A 30 7.24 -3.08 32.30
CA LEU A 30 8.03 -1.92 31.89
C LEU A 30 9.51 -2.07 32.28
N ASP A 31 9.89 -3.16 32.94
CA ASP A 31 11.23 -3.44 33.46
C ASP A 31 11.77 -2.28 34.33
N ILE A 32 10.96 -1.85 35.29
CA ILE A 32 11.28 -0.76 36.22
C ILE A 32 10.85 -1.09 37.65
N SER A 33 11.51 -0.48 38.65
CA SER A 33 11.10 -0.65 40.05
C SER A 33 9.70 -0.09 40.33
N GLU A 34 8.97 -0.64 41.31
CA GLU A 34 7.68 -0.09 41.74
C GLU A 34 7.77 1.38 42.19
N ARG A 35 8.91 1.80 42.77
CA ARG A 35 9.16 3.20 43.12
C ARG A 35 9.18 4.09 41.87
N HIS A 36 9.68 3.58 40.75
CA HIS A 36 9.63 4.28 39.47
C HIS A 36 8.20 4.27 38.91
N VAL A 37 7.48 3.15 38.96
CA VAL A 37 6.08 3.08 38.53
C VAL A 37 5.22 4.12 39.23
N ARG A 38 5.33 4.25 40.57
CA ARG A 38 4.56 5.26 41.33
C ARG A 38 4.82 6.69 40.84
N ARG A 39 6.08 7.02 40.51
CA ARG A 39 6.45 8.31 39.93
C ARG A 39 5.85 8.52 38.54
N VAL A 40 5.85 7.48 37.70
CA VAL A 40 5.26 7.56 36.35
C VAL A 40 3.74 7.70 36.41
N VAL A 41 3.06 6.96 37.29
CA VAL A 41 1.62 7.10 37.52
C VAL A 41 1.28 8.51 38.01
N GLN A 42 2.05 9.05 38.95
CA GLN A 42 1.86 10.42 39.42
C GLN A 42 2.06 11.44 38.29
N ALA A 43 3.12 11.29 37.50
CA ALA A 43 3.38 12.16 36.35
C ALA A 43 2.24 12.12 35.33
N LEU A 44 1.63 10.95 35.08
CA LEU A 44 0.46 10.82 34.19
C LEU A 44 -0.74 11.63 34.70
N VAL A 45 -1.02 11.56 36.01
CA VAL A 45 -2.10 12.35 36.64
C VAL A 45 -1.80 13.85 36.55
N GLU A 46 -0.57 14.26 36.81
CA GLU A 46 -0.13 15.66 36.70
C GLU A 46 -0.24 16.20 35.26
N HIS A 47 -0.14 15.32 34.25
CA HIS A 47 -0.32 15.65 32.83
C HIS A 47 -1.75 15.42 32.33
N GLY A 48 -2.73 15.29 33.23
CA GLY A 48 -4.16 15.26 32.88
C GLY A 48 -4.72 13.88 32.52
N THR A 49 -3.93 12.80 32.60
CA THR A 49 -4.46 11.43 32.42
C THR A 49 -5.23 11.00 33.68
N PRO A 50 -6.53 10.67 33.61
CA PRO A 50 -7.35 10.39 34.79
C PRO A 50 -7.16 8.94 35.28
N VAL A 51 -5.95 8.64 35.77
CA VAL A 51 -5.63 7.31 36.31
C VAL A 51 -6.39 7.08 37.62
N MET A 52 -7.32 6.13 37.59
CA MET A 52 -8.07 5.66 38.75
C MET A 52 -7.44 4.40 39.34
N HIS A 53 -7.86 4.04 40.54
CA HIS A 53 -7.46 2.77 41.14
C HIS A 53 -8.60 2.11 41.90
N ARG A 54 -8.64 0.78 41.87
CA ARG A 54 -9.57 -0.06 42.64
C ARG A 54 -8.83 -1.12 43.43
N ARG A 55 -9.41 -1.59 44.53
CA ARG A 55 -8.86 -2.72 45.28
C ARG A 55 -9.31 -4.04 44.65
N ARG A 56 -8.34 -4.92 44.39
CA ARG A 56 -8.56 -6.32 44.03
C ARG A 56 -7.84 -7.19 45.08
N GLY A 57 -8.60 -7.63 46.08
CA GLY A 57 -8.04 -8.27 47.29
C GLY A 57 -7.10 -7.32 48.05
N LYS A 58 -5.87 -7.76 48.33
CA LYS A 58 -4.85 -6.94 49.01
C LYS A 58 -4.12 -5.96 48.08
N ARG A 59 -4.30 -6.07 46.75
CA ARG A 59 -3.58 -5.27 45.74
C ARG A 59 -4.43 -4.10 45.21
N ARG A 60 -3.76 -3.04 44.76
CA ARG A 60 -4.38 -1.92 44.03
C ARG A 60 -4.15 -2.12 42.54
N VAL A 61 -5.22 -2.06 41.77
CA VAL A 61 -5.22 -2.12 40.30
C VAL A 61 -5.46 -0.70 39.79
N TYR A 62 -4.59 -0.23 38.90
CA TYR A 62 -4.63 1.09 38.27
C TYR A 62 -5.20 0.94 36.85
N PHE A 63 -6.04 1.89 36.45
CA PHE A 63 -6.71 1.89 35.15
C PHE A 63 -7.18 3.30 34.76
N VAL A 64 -7.47 3.51 33.47
CA VAL A 64 -8.17 4.70 32.96
C VAL A 64 -9.58 4.29 32.54
N PRO A 65 -10.65 4.99 33.00
CA PRO A 65 -12.03 4.70 32.59
C PRO A 65 -12.19 4.76 31.07
N GLU A 66 -12.97 3.84 30.50
CA GLU A 66 -13.13 3.73 29.04
C GLU A 66 -13.53 5.04 28.36
N ALA A 67 -14.48 5.77 28.95
CA ALA A 67 -14.94 7.07 28.44
C ALA A 67 -13.88 8.19 28.47
N GLN A 68 -12.75 7.95 29.15
CA GLN A 68 -11.67 8.91 29.35
C GLN A 68 -10.32 8.40 28.80
N ARG A 69 -10.32 7.24 28.13
CA ARG A 69 -9.14 6.76 27.41
C ARG A 69 -8.96 7.65 26.19
N GLU A 70 -7.78 8.24 26.08
CA GLU A 70 -7.38 8.83 24.81
C GLU A 70 -7.01 7.64 23.94
N THR A 71 -7.84 7.26 22.98
CA THR A 71 -7.44 6.30 21.95
C THR A 71 -6.16 6.85 21.33
N THR A 72 -5.01 6.31 21.77
CA THR A 72 -3.69 6.71 21.28
C THR A 72 -3.57 6.13 19.88
N LEU A 73 -4.28 6.74 18.94
CA LEU A 73 -3.84 6.81 17.57
C LEU A 73 -2.42 7.35 17.68
N GLN A 74 -1.44 6.54 17.32
CA GLN A 74 -0.07 7.02 17.21
C GLN A 74 -0.14 8.27 16.35
N GLN A 75 0.13 9.44 16.92
CA GLN A 75 0.29 10.65 16.14
C GLN A 75 1.50 10.40 15.24
N ILE A 76 1.24 10.03 13.99
CA ILE A 76 2.26 9.94 12.97
C ILE A 76 2.72 11.38 12.75
N SER A 77 3.87 11.74 13.31
CA SER A 77 4.51 13.02 13.03
C SER A 77 5.28 12.89 11.73
N LEU A 78 4.79 13.54 10.66
CA LEU A 78 5.53 13.70 9.42
C LEU A 78 6.12 15.11 9.36
N THR A 79 7.35 15.21 8.88
CA THR A 79 7.96 16.46 8.47
C THR A 79 7.29 17.00 7.22
N GLU A 80 7.48 18.29 6.95
CA GLU A 80 6.95 18.93 5.75
C GLU A 80 7.43 18.25 4.45
N GLU A 81 8.71 17.85 4.40
CA GLU A 81 9.29 17.12 3.26
C GLU A 81 8.66 15.73 3.07
N GLU A 82 8.37 15.01 4.16
CA GLU A 82 7.68 13.71 4.11
C GLU A 82 6.23 13.84 3.61
N VAL A 83 5.52 14.90 4.03
CA VAL A 83 4.16 15.17 3.55
C VAL A 83 4.15 15.52 2.07
N LEU A 84 5.12 16.32 1.62
CA LEU A 84 5.28 16.65 0.20
C LEU A 84 5.56 15.40 -0.63
N ALA A 85 6.55 14.59 -0.22
CA ALA A 85 6.92 13.37 -0.90
C ALA A 85 5.75 12.37 -0.98
N LEU A 86 4.98 12.23 0.09
CA LEU A 86 3.81 11.35 0.12
C LEU A 86 2.68 11.86 -0.78
N THR A 87 2.40 13.16 -0.76
CA THR A 87 1.39 13.76 -1.64
C THR A 87 1.76 13.53 -3.11
N VAL A 88 3.02 13.81 -3.47
CA VAL A 88 3.57 13.55 -4.82
C VAL A 88 3.45 12.07 -5.20
N ALA A 89 3.75 11.15 -4.28
CA ALA A 89 3.62 9.72 -4.53
C ALA A 89 2.17 9.30 -4.74
N VAL A 90 1.21 9.87 -4.01
CA VAL A 90 -0.23 9.61 -4.19
C VAL A 90 -0.71 10.16 -5.53
N GLU A 91 -0.31 11.37 -5.93
CA GLU A 91 -0.63 11.91 -7.26
C GLU A 91 -0.07 11.03 -8.39
N ALA A 92 1.16 10.55 -8.24
CA ALA A 92 1.74 9.59 -9.19
C ALA A 92 0.95 8.26 -9.21
N ALA A 93 0.53 7.77 -8.04
CA ALA A 93 -0.24 6.54 -7.94
C ALA A 93 -1.65 6.68 -8.56
N ARG A 94 -2.31 7.84 -8.42
CA ARG A 94 -3.62 8.14 -9.03
C ARG A 94 -3.62 7.92 -10.54
N ALA A 95 -2.56 8.32 -11.23
CA ALA A 95 -2.40 8.13 -12.67
C ALA A 95 -2.47 6.65 -13.10
N THR A 96 -2.26 5.72 -12.16
CA THR A 96 -2.14 4.28 -12.42
C THR A 96 -3.24 3.45 -11.76
N LEU A 97 -3.67 3.85 -10.55
CA LEU A 97 -4.60 3.09 -9.71
C LEU A 97 -6.05 3.52 -9.87
N ALA A 98 -6.34 4.70 -10.42
CA ALA A 98 -7.71 5.21 -10.58
C ALA A 98 -8.62 4.26 -11.37
N ALA A 99 -8.06 3.51 -12.33
CA ALA A 99 -8.80 2.52 -13.13
C ALA A 99 -9.13 1.22 -12.37
N THR A 100 -8.59 1.04 -11.17
CA THR A 100 -8.58 -0.23 -10.45
C THR A 100 -9.41 -0.14 -9.18
N PRO A 101 -9.75 -1.29 -8.55
CA PRO A 101 -10.39 -1.31 -7.24
C PRO A 101 -9.56 -0.66 -6.11
N LEU A 102 -8.30 -0.29 -6.37
CA LEU A 102 -7.42 0.37 -5.40
C LEU A 102 -7.54 1.90 -5.43
N GLY A 103 -8.16 2.48 -6.46
CA GLY A 103 -8.30 3.93 -6.60
C GLY A 103 -9.09 4.56 -5.45
N ALA A 104 -10.33 4.12 -5.22
CA ALA A 104 -11.16 4.66 -4.13
C ALA A 104 -10.59 4.41 -2.72
N PRO A 105 -10.04 3.23 -2.39
CA PRO A 105 -9.31 3.03 -1.14
C PRO A 105 -8.12 3.97 -0.93
N LEU A 106 -7.34 4.25 -1.99
CA LEU A 106 -6.24 5.21 -1.95
C LEU A 106 -6.76 6.62 -1.58
N GLU A 107 -7.80 7.10 -2.28
CA GLU A 107 -8.40 8.42 -2.01
C GLU A 107 -8.90 8.54 -0.57
N HIS A 108 -9.60 7.52 -0.08
CA HIS A 108 -10.14 7.52 1.27
C HIS A 108 -9.03 7.49 2.33
N ALA A 109 -8.00 6.67 2.13
CA ALA A 109 -6.86 6.58 3.04
C ALA A 109 -6.08 7.90 3.07
N PHE A 110 -5.81 8.49 1.91
CA PHE A 110 -5.10 9.75 1.81
C PHE A 110 -5.91 10.91 2.42
N SER A 111 -7.22 10.98 2.16
CA SER A 111 -8.10 11.99 2.75
C SER A 111 -8.14 11.90 4.28
N LYS A 112 -8.12 10.69 4.85
CA LYS A 112 -8.00 10.49 6.29
C LYS A 112 -6.66 11.02 6.81
N LEU A 113 -5.57 10.65 6.15
CA LEU A 113 -4.23 11.06 6.54
C LEU A 113 -4.10 12.60 6.54
N ILE A 114 -4.54 13.26 5.48
CA ILE A 114 -4.49 14.74 5.39
C ILE A 114 -5.30 15.40 6.51
N ARG A 115 -6.49 14.87 6.85
CA ARG A 115 -7.29 15.43 7.97
C ARG A 115 -6.58 15.31 9.32
N GLU A 116 -5.89 14.21 9.58
CA GLU A 116 -5.11 14.02 10.81
C GLU A 116 -3.87 14.93 10.85
N LEU A 117 -3.32 15.28 9.67
CA LEU A 117 -2.15 16.14 9.50
C LEU A 117 -2.49 17.64 9.40
N ALA A 118 -3.75 18.00 9.21
CA ALA A 118 -4.27 19.37 9.07
C ALA A 118 -3.97 20.34 10.24
N PRO A 119 -3.71 19.90 11.49
CA PRO A 119 -3.29 20.82 12.56
C PRO A 119 -1.91 21.48 12.31
N ASN A 120 -1.14 20.99 11.33
CA ASN A 120 0.17 21.53 10.97
C ASN A 120 0.03 22.58 9.84
N VAL A 121 0.69 23.72 10.00
CA VAL A 121 0.83 24.73 8.94
C VAL A 121 1.99 24.30 8.03
N TYR A 122 1.70 24.00 6.77
CA TYR A 122 2.69 23.73 5.73
C TYR A 122 2.97 25.01 4.92
N SER A 123 4.17 25.16 4.37
CA SER A 123 4.54 26.28 3.48
C SER A 123 3.97 26.12 2.06
N PHE A 124 3.43 24.94 1.74
CA PHE A 124 2.78 24.62 0.48
C PHE A 124 1.30 24.27 0.66
N SER A 125 0.52 24.52 -0.39
CA SER A 125 -0.88 24.13 -0.45
C SER A 125 -1.01 22.69 -0.98
N LEU A 126 -1.64 21.82 -0.17
CA LEU A 126 -1.95 20.45 -0.58
C LEU A 126 -2.94 20.40 -1.75
N GLU A 127 -3.78 21.42 -1.89
CA GLU A 127 -4.80 21.54 -2.92
C GLU A 127 -4.22 21.98 -4.26
N ASP A 128 -3.12 22.75 -4.23
CA ASP A 128 -2.47 23.27 -5.43
C ASP A 128 -1.42 22.31 -5.99
N LEU A 129 -0.92 21.37 -5.18
CA LEU A 129 0.08 20.38 -5.59
C LEU A 129 -0.28 19.66 -6.91
N PRO A 130 -1.50 19.13 -7.12
CA PRO A 130 -1.86 18.48 -8.38
C PRO A 130 -1.66 19.36 -9.63
N SER A 131 -1.70 20.68 -9.50
CA SER A 131 -1.51 21.61 -10.62
C SER A 131 -0.03 21.82 -10.99
N HIS A 132 0.90 21.45 -10.10
CA HIS A 132 2.34 21.60 -10.29
C HIS A 132 3.02 20.33 -10.85
N TRP A 133 2.33 19.19 -10.84
CA TRP A 133 2.91 17.90 -11.22
C TRP A 133 2.08 17.18 -12.28
N HIS A 134 2.73 16.62 -13.30
CA HIS A 134 2.08 15.82 -14.33
C HIS A 134 2.73 14.44 -14.43
N PHE A 135 1.99 13.41 -14.05
CA PHE A 135 2.45 12.01 -14.08
C PHE A 135 1.98 11.23 -15.31
N GLY A 136 1.36 11.92 -16.28
CA GLY A 136 0.76 11.31 -17.46
C GLY A 136 -0.64 10.76 -17.20
N SER A 137 -1.50 10.81 -18.21
CA SER A 137 -2.76 10.06 -18.24
C SER A 137 -2.62 8.93 -19.26
N SER A 138 -2.11 7.79 -18.81
CA SER A 138 -2.21 6.60 -19.66
C SER A 138 -3.68 6.25 -19.83
N GLY A 139 -4.12 5.90 -21.04
CA GLY A 139 -5.53 5.60 -21.33
C GLY A 139 -6.13 4.66 -20.30
N ILE A 140 -6.96 5.23 -19.42
CA ILE A 140 -7.52 4.54 -18.26
C ILE A 140 -8.61 3.60 -18.77
N THR A 141 -8.24 2.35 -19.04
CA THR A 141 -9.24 1.31 -19.30
C THR A 141 -9.70 0.78 -17.95
N PRO A 142 -10.99 0.93 -17.58
CA PRO A 142 -11.49 0.43 -16.31
C PRO A 142 -11.19 -1.05 -16.16
N VAL A 143 -10.63 -1.42 -15.02
CA VAL A 143 -10.37 -2.80 -14.66
C VAL A 143 -11.57 -3.31 -13.85
N ASP A 144 -12.14 -4.42 -14.30
CA ASP A 144 -13.22 -5.09 -13.59
C ASP A 144 -12.76 -5.55 -12.18
N THR A 145 -13.57 -5.22 -11.17
CA THR A 145 -13.25 -5.45 -9.76
C THR A 145 -13.12 -6.92 -9.41
N ASP A 146 -14.05 -7.75 -9.89
CA ASP A 146 -14.08 -9.18 -9.58
C ASP A 146 -12.88 -9.88 -10.25
N ILE A 147 -12.55 -9.47 -11.48
CA ILE A 147 -11.36 -9.95 -12.18
C ILE A 147 -10.08 -9.58 -11.41
N PHE A 148 -9.92 -8.31 -11.02
CA PHE A 148 -8.74 -7.87 -10.30
C PHE A 148 -8.58 -8.60 -8.96
N GLN A 149 -9.63 -8.67 -8.15
CA GLN A 149 -9.59 -9.33 -6.85
C GLN A 149 -9.32 -10.83 -6.98
N THR A 150 -9.94 -11.50 -7.97
CA THR A 150 -9.70 -12.93 -8.22
C THR A 150 -8.25 -13.17 -8.63
N LEU A 151 -7.68 -12.32 -9.49
CA LEU A 151 -6.27 -12.40 -9.86
C LEU A 151 -5.34 -12.14 -8.67
N SER A 152 -5.59 -11.10 -7.88
CA SER A 152 -4.79 -10.78 -6.69
C SER A 152 -4.74 -11.96 -5.73
N ARG A 153 -5.89 -12.54 -5.41
CA ARG A 153 -6.00 -13.71 -4.55
C ARG A 153 -5.33 -14.94 -5.17
N ALA A 154 -5.47 -15.14 -6.48
CA ALA A 154 -4.85 -16.26 -7.16
C ALA A 154 -3.31 -16.17 -7.19
N ILE A 155 -2.75 -14.97 -7.29
CA ILE A 155 -1.30 -14.74 -7.19
C ILE A 155 -0.83 -15.07 -5.76
N GLU A 156 -1.52 -14.54 -4.75
CA GLU A 156 -1.19 -14.77 -3.33
C GLU A 156 -1.27 -16.25 -2.94
N GLU A 157 -2.36 -16.92 -3.31
CA GLU A 157 -2.59 -18.35 -3.02
C GLU A 157 -1.80 -19.28 -3.96
N ARG A 158 -1.10 -18.75 -4.98
CA ARG A 158 -0.48 -19.52 -6.07
C ARG A 158 -1.46 -20.51 -6.71
N ARG A 159 -2.63 -19.99 -7.03
CA ARG A 159 -3.78 -20.77 -7.50
C ARG A 159 -3.99 -20.58 -8.99
N THR A 160 -4.12 -21.69 -9.72
CA THR A 160 -4.41 -21.66 -11.16
C THR A 160 -5.83 -21.15 -11.39
N VAL A 161 -6.00 -20.31 -12.42
CA VAL A 161 -7.32 -19.78 -12.84
C VAL A 161 -7.65 -20.18 -14.27
N LEU A 162 -8.93 -20.17 -14.59
CA LEU A 162 -9.45 -20.27 -15.96
C LEU A 162 -10.02 -18.92 -16.35
N ILE A 163 -9.59 -18.41 -17.51
CA ILE A 163 -10.06 -17.14 -18.06
C ILE A 163 -10.72 -17.32 -19.42
N ASP A 164 -11.77 -16.55 -19.68
CA ASP A 164 -12.23 -16.27 -21.02
C ASP A 164 -11.54 -14.99 -21.48
N TYR A 165 -10.70 -15.10 -22.51
CA TYR A 165 -9.79 -14.03 -22.92
C TYR A 165 -10.06 -13.58 -24.36
N HIS A 166 -10.37 -12.30 -24.53
CA HIS A 166 -10.48 -11.65 -25.82
C HIS A 166 -9.11 -11.16 -26.26
N THR A 167 -8.63 -11.68 -27.39
CA THR A 167 -7.34 -11.30 -27.96
C THR A 167 -7.56 -10.19 -28.99
N ALA A 168 -7.08 -8.99 -28.71
CA ALA A 168 -7.30 -7.82 -29.58
C ALA A 168 -6.73 -8.01 -31.00
N SER A 169 -5.55 -8.63 -31.12
CA SER A 169 -4.83 -8.73 -32.40
C SER A 169 -5.52 -9.56 -33.48
N ASN A 170 -6.38 -10.50 -33.09
CA ASN A 170 -7.12 -11.35 -34.03
C ASN A 170 -8.63 -11.39 -33.74
N ASN A 171 -9.10 -10.56 -32.82
CA ASN A 171 -10.50 -10.46 -32.40
C ASN A 171 -11.15 -11.80 -31.99
N VAL A 172 -10.37 -12.72 -31.41
CA VAL A 172 -10.86 -14.05 -30.99
C VAL A 172 -11.11 -14.10 -29.48
N LEU A 173 -12.27 -14.64 -29.10
CA LEU A 173 -12.56 -15.03 -27.71
C LEU A 173 -12.09 -16.47 -27.46
N SER A 174 -11.05 -16.62 -26.65
CA SER A 174 -10.54 -17.92 -26.18
C SER A 174 -11.21 -18.27 -24.85
N ARG A 175 -12.09 -19.27 -24.83
CA ARG A 175 -12.74 -19.72 -23.59
C ARG A 175 -11.88 -20.66 -22.75
N ASN A 176 -12.08 -20.64 -21.43
CA ASN A 176 -11.49 -21.55 -20.44
C ASN A 176 -9.95 -21.71 -20.57
N ARG A 177 -9.24 -20.63 -20.88
CA ARG A 177 -7.78 -20.64 -20.94
C ARG A 177 -7.23 -20.78 -19.52
N ARG A 178 -6.49 -21.85 -19.28
CA ARG A 178 -5.84 -22.12 -18.00
C ARG A 178 -4.53 -21.34 -17.89
N ILE A 179 -4.41 -20.52 -16.84
CA ILE A 179 -3.21 -19.72 -16.56
C ILE A 179 -2.83 -19.77 -15.08
N ASP A 180 -1.53 -19.71 -14.80
CA ASP A 180 -0.99 -19.54 -13.45
C ASP A 180 -0.53 -18.08 -13.31
N PRO A 181 -1.28 -17.21 -12.63
CA PRO A 181 -0.96 -15.79 -12.54
C PRO A 181 0.22 -15.56 -11.60
N LEU A 182 1.23 -14.82 -12.05
CA LEU A 182 2.51 -14.66 -11.37
C LEU A 182 2.68 -13.27 -10.74
N MET A 183 2.34 -12.22 -11.48
CA MET A 183 2.42 -10.83 -11.01
C MET A 183 1.51 -9.93 -11.83
N PHE A 184 1.14 -8.79 -11.26
CA PHE A 184 0.63 -7.68 -12.05
C PHE A 184 1.77 -6.87 -12.64
N GLY A 185 1.50 -6.21 -13.77
CA GLY A 185 2.40 -5.23 -14.37
C GLY A 185 1.60 -4.12 -15.04
N MET A 186 2.18 -2.93 -15.11
CA MET A 186 1.61 -1.82 -15.87
C MET A 186 2.66 -1.10 -16.73
N PRO A 187 3.40 -1.81 -17.57
CA PRO A 187 4.40 -1.19 -18.43
C PRO A 187 3.67 -0.46 -19.59
N GLY A 188 3.96 0.84 -19.75
CA GLY A 188 3.34 1.63 -20.82
C GLY A 188 1.84 1.91 -20.63
N GLY A 189 1.32 1.85 -19.39
CA GLY A 189 0.05 2.48 -19.05
C GLY A 189 -1.21 1.64 -19.11
N SER A 190 -1.10 0.31 -19.25
CA SER A 190 -2.24 -0.61 -19.19
C SER A 190 -1.95 -1.75 -18.24
N TRP A 191 -2.94 -2.11 -17.41
CA TRP A 191 -2.81 -3.21 -16.47
C TRP A 191 -2.77 -4.56 -17.18
N LEU A 192 -1.75 -5.34 -16.86
CA LEU A 192 -1.49 -6.69 -17.32
C LEU A 192 -1.41 -7.63 -16.11
N VAL A 193 -1.74 -8.89 -16.34
CA VAL A 193 -1.26 -9.99 -15.51
C VAL A 193 -0.26 -10.82 -16.31
N VAL A 194 0.93 -10.99 -15.73
CA VAL A 194 1.95 -11.91 -16.22
C VAL A 194 1.59 -13.29 -15.70
N ALA A 195 1.49 -14.27 -16.58
CA ALA A 195 1.06 -15.61 -16.19
C ALA A 195 1.70 -16.70 -17.04
N TRP A 196 1.93 -17.88 -16.45
CA TRP A 196 2.23 -19.07 -17.22
C TRP A 196 0.97 -19.55 -17.95
N CYS A 197 1.02 -19.57 -19.28
CA CYS A 197 -0.09 -20.03 -20.10
C CYS A 197 0.06 -21.51 -20.44
N HIS A 198 -0.76 -22.37 -19.83
CA HIS A 198 -0.72 -23.82 -20.05
C HIS A 198 -0.89 -24.23 -21.51
N ARG A 199 -1.73 -23.49 -22.26
CA ARG A 199 -1.96 -23.74 -23.70
C ARG A 199 -0.71 -23.42 -24.55
N ARG A 200 0.06 -22.40 -24.18
CA ARG A 200 1.25 -21.96 -24.93
C ARG A 200 2.56 -22.50 -24.34
N ARG A 201 2.50 -23.10 -23.15
CA ARG A 201 3.64 -23.58 -22.37
C ARG A 201 4.74 -22.53 -22.26
N ALA A 202 4.34 -21.30 -21.93
CA ALA A 202 5.21 -20.14 -21.84
C ALA A 202 4.59 -19.07 -20.94
N ILE A 203 5.44 -18.23 -20.35
CA ILE A 203 5.03 -17.00 -19.68
C ILE A 203 4.51 -16.01 -20.71
N ARG A 204 3.36 -15.40 -20.44
CA ARG A 204 2.67 -14.45 -21.33
C ARG A 204 2.03 -13.33 -20.54
N ASP A 205 1.90 -12.19 -21.18
CA ASP A 205 1.20 -11.02 -20.64
C ASP A 205 -0.25 -11.03 -21.13
N PHE A 206 -1.19 -10.86 -20.20
CA PHE A 206 -2.60 -10.77 -20.49
C PHE A 206 -3.12 -9.40 -20.04
N ALA A 207 -3.57 -8.57 -20.98
CA ALA A 207 -4.30 -7.34 -20.65
C ALA A 207 -5.52 -7.68 -19.79
N ILE A 208 -5.62 -7.08 -18.61
CA ILE A 208 -6.73 -7.38 -17.70
C ILE A 208 -8.06 -6.97 -18.34
N ALA A 209 -8.08 -5.85 -19.07
CA ALA A 209 -9.21 -5.40 -19.87
C ALA A 209 -9.68 -6.40 -20.96
N GLY A 210 -8.81 -7.34 -21.35
CA GLY A 210 -9.15 -8.42 -22.30
C GLY A 210 -9.80 -9.65 -21.64
N ILE A 211 -9.79 -9.74 -20.31
CA ILE A 211 -10.42 -10.84 -19.58
C ILE A 211 -11.92 -10.56 -19.49
N ARG A 212 -12.74 -11.51 -19.95
CA ARG A 212 -14.21 -11.40 -19.98
C ARG A 212 -14.89 -12.19 -18.87
N ALA A 213 -14.23 -13.23 -18.38
CA ALA A 213 -14.64 -13.99 -17.21
C ALA A 213 -13.40 -14.66 -16.60
N ILE A 214 -13.43 -14.85 -15.28
CA ILE A 214 -12.39 -15.54 -14.54
C ILE A 214 -13.04 -16.50 -13.53
N ARG A 215 -12.40 -17.65 -13.30
CA ARG A 215 -12.77 -18.54 -12.21
C ARG A 215 -11.54 -19.23 -11.62
N PRO A 216 -11.38 -19.27 -10.29
CA PRO A 216 -10.33 -20.03 -9.65
C PRO A 216 -10.57 -21.53 -9.82
N THR A 217 -9.50 -22.32 -9.93
CA THR A 217 -9.57 -23.79 -9.98
C THR A 217 -9.20 -24.39 -8.64
N ASN A 218 -9.22 -25.72 -8.46
CA ASN A 218 -8.68 -26.36 -7.26
C ASN A 218 -7.21 -26.74 -7.39
N SER A 219 -6.52 -26.23 -8.41
CA SER A 219 -5.10 -26.49 -8.64
C SER A 219 -4.26 -25.32 -8.15
N PHE A 220 -3.09 -25.67 -7.61
CA PHE A 220 -2.05 -24.75 -7.19
C PHE A 220 -0.81 -24.97 -8.04
N PHE A 221 0.04 -23.96 -8.13
CA PHE A 221 1.27 -24.02 -8.93
C PHE A 221 2.47 -23.53 -8.11
N SER A 222 3.67 -23.88 -8.57
CA SER A 222 4.90 -23.20 -8.17
C SER A 222 5.36 -22.32 -9.32
N PRO A 223 5.89 -21.11 -9.07
CA PRO A 223 6.42 -20.27 -10.13
C PRO A 223 7.40 -21.04 -11.02
N PRO A 224 7.39 -20.83 -12.36
CA PRO A 224 8.33 -21.48 -13.26
C PRO A 224 9.78 -21.17 -12.89
N ASP A 225 10.68 -22.14 -13.11
CA ASP A 225 12.11 -21.96 -12.88
C ASP A 225 12.66 -20.77 -13.68
N GLY A 226 13.48 -19.95 -13.03
CA GLY A 226 14.10 -18.77 -13.65
C GLY A 226 13.19 -17.55 -13.82
N PHE A 227 11.92 -17.61 -13.37
CA PHE A 227 11.08 -16.42 -13.34
C PHE A 227 11.46 -15.50 -12.17
N ASP A 228 11.97 -14.30 -12.49
CA ASP A 228 12.23 -13.24 -11.52
C ASP A 228 11.32 -12.02 -11.82
N PRO A 229 10.35 -11.70 -10.93
CA PRO A 229 9.46 -10.56 -11.10
C PRO A 229 10.20 -9.22 -11.26
N ALA A 230 11.36 -9.05 -10.61
CA ALA A 230 12.12 -7.80 -10.66
C ALA A 230 12.87 -7.62 -11.98
N LEU A 231 13.14 -8.71 -12.70
CA LEU A 231 13.83 -8.69 -13.99
C LEU A 231 12.87 -8.73 -15.18
N TYR A 232 11.64 -9.21 -14.98
CA TYR A 232 10.73 -9.55 -16.07
C TYR A 232 10.47 -8.41 -17.07
N PHE A 233 10.38 -7.16 -16.61
CA PHE A 233 10.15 -6.00 -17.47
C PHE A 233 11.42 -5.20 -17.80
N ARG A 234 12.59 -5.58 -17.28
CA ARG A 234 13.83 -4.77 -17.38
C ARG A 234 14.22 -4.46 -18.83
N ASP A 235 14.20 -5.47 -19.69
CA ASP A 235 14.69 -5.37 -21.07
C ASP A 235 13.55 -5.24 -22.11
N ARG A 236 12.36 -4.77 -21.68
CA ARG A 236 11.16 -4.69 -22.52
C ARG A 236 10.78 -3.25 -22.81
N PHE A 237 10.34 -2.98 -24.05
CA PHE A 237 9.77 -1.68 -24.40
C PHE A 237 8.28 -1.67 -24.03
N GLY A 238 7.98 -1.22 -22.80
CA GLY A 238 6.63 -1.33 -22.27
C GLY A 238 6.21 -2.79 -22.12
N SER A 239 5.02 -3.15 -22.64
CA SER A 239 4.52 -4.52 -22.63
C SER A 239 5.07 -5.40 -23.76
N LEU A 240 5.84 -4.82 -24.69
CA LEU A 240 6.30 -5.51 -25.89
C LEU A 240 7.63 -6.23 -25.61
N ALA A 241 7.64 -7.54 -25.90
CA ALA A 241 8.87 -8.29 -26.15
C ALA A 241 9.05 -8.45 -27.66
N GLY A 242 10.28 -8.33 -28.14
CA GLY A 242 10.61 -8.54 -29.54
C GLY A 242 12.11 -8.49 -29.76
N GLU A 243 12.51 -8.69 -31.01
CA GLU A 243 13.88 -8.45 -31.44
C GLU A 243 14.20 -6.95 -31.33
N VAL A 244 15.41 -6.64 -30.85
CA VAL A 244 15.88 -5.25 -30.81
C VAL A 244 16.20 -4.83 -32.24
N LEU A 245 15.45 -3.86 -32.75
CA LEU A 245 15.66 -3.31 -34.08
C LEU A 245 16.43 -1.98 -33.97
N THR A 246 17.53 -1.86 -34.73
CA THR A 246 18.15 -0.56 -34.97
C THR A 246 17.35 0.17 -36.04
N VAL A 247 16.72 1.29 -35.66
CA VAL A 247 15.96 2.14 -36.58
C VAL A 247 16.71 3.45 -36.83
N ARG A 248 16.62 3.99 -38.06
CA ARG A 248 17.09 5.34 -38.40
C ARG A 248 15.88 6.26 -38.49
N LEU A 249 15.83 7.28 -37.63
CA LEU A 249 14.75 8.27 -37.61
C LEU A 249 15.20 9.51 -38.38
N LEU A 250 14.38 9.97 -39.33
CA LEU A 250 14.54 11.31 -39.91
C LEU A 250 13.83 12.29 -38.99
N VAL A 251 14.56 13.27 -38.50
CA VAL A 251 14.06 14.31 -37.59
C VAL A 251 14.47 15.68 -38.11
N GLU A 252 13.69 16.70 -37.78
CA GLU A 252 14.08 18.09 -38.04
C GLU A 252 15.38 18.42 -37.29
N ALA A 253 16.24 19.24 -37.90
CA ALA A 253 17.58 19.51 -37.38
C ALA A 253 17.57 20.15 -35.98
N ASP A 254 16.57 20.97 -35.68
CA ASP A 254 16.34 21.58 -34.35
C ASP A 254 15.84 20.58 -33.30
N ARG A 255 15.31 19.42 -33.75
CA ARG A 255 14.85 18.33 -32.88
C ARG A 255 15.91 17.26 -32.63
N ALA A 256 16.97 17.19 -33.45
CA ALA A 256 18.05 16.21 -33.29
C ALA A 256 18.66 16.15 -31.87
N PRO A 257 18.91 17.30 -31.17
CA PRO A 257 19.48 17.27 -29.82
C PRO A 257 18.61 16.55 -28.77
N TYR A 258 17.31 16.39 -28.99
CA TYR A 258 16.41 15.67 -28.07
C TYR A 258 16.60 14.16 -28.13
N PHE A 259 17.10 13.63 -29.24
CA PHE A 259 17.36 12.20 -29.44
C PHE A 259 18.78 11.82 -29.05
N GLU A 260 19.73 12.75 -29.05
CA GLU A 260 21.10 12.54 -28.58
C GLU A 260 21.24 12.56 -27.05
N ARG A 261 20.27 13.17 -26.34
CA ARG A 261 20.26 13.31 -24.88
C ARG A 261 19.50 12.21 -24.12
N LYS A 262 18.85 11.29 -24.83
CA LYS A 262 18.10 10.16 -24.25
C LYS A 262 18.92 8.88 -24.35
#